data_AF-A0A2M7G6W9-F1
#
_entry.id   AF-A0A2M7G6W9-F1
#
_cell.length_a   1.000
_cell.length_b   1.000
_cell.length_c   1.000
_cell.angle_alpha   90.00
_cell.angle_beta   90.00
_cell.angle_gamma   90.00
#
_symmetry.space_group_name_H-M   'P 1'
#
loop_
_entity.id
_entity.type
_entity.pdbx_description
1 polymer ?
#
loop_
_entity_poly.entity_id
_entity_poly.type
_entity_poly.pdbx_seq_one_letter_code
_entity_poly.pdbx_strand_id
1 'polypeptide(L)' 'ESRLLTIREAARIQTFSDDFRFMGTYVEKASQIGNAVPPVLMFTFSQKIRECLLQSESPSLSLQATVSAQP' A
#
# COMPACT_ATOMS: atom_id res chain seq x y z
N GLU A 1 28.77 -14.95 -13.81
CA GLU A 1 27.97 -14.98 -15.04
C GLU A 1 27.69 -13.54 -15.46
N SER A 2 27.76 -13.18 -16.75
CA SER A 2 27.45 -11.83 -17.23
C SER A 2 26.15 -11.87 -18.04
N ARG A 3 25.02 -11.66 -17.36
CA ARG A 3 23.69 -11.62 -17.97
C ARG A 3 22.80 -10.61 -17.27
N LEU A 4 21.72 -10.21 -17.95
CA LEU A 4 20.67 -9.40 -17.36
C LEU A 4 19.86 -10.20 -16.33
N LEU A 5 19.22 -9.48 -15.41
CA LEU A 5 18.23 -10.05 -14.52
C LEU A 5 17.02 -10.52 -15.31
N THR A 6 16.50 -11.69 -14.96
CA THR A 6 15.18 -12.14 -15.39
C THR A 6 14.09 -11.27 -14.72
N ILE A 7 12.91 -11.24 -15.33
CA ILE A 7 11.72 -10.60 -14.74
C ILE A 7 11.47 -11.08 -13.32
N ARG A 8 11.69 -12.38 -13.04
CA ARG A 8 11.46 -12.92 -11.71
C ARG A 8 12.51 -12.53 -10.69
N GLU A 9 13.78 -12.45 -11.08
CA GLU A 9 14.84 -11.95 -10.20
C GLU A 9 14.60 -10.47 -9.84
N ALA A 10 14.28 -9.64 -10.83
CA ALA A 10 13.95 -8.23 -10.60
C ALA A 10 12.73 -8.07 -9.66
N ALA A 11 11.68 -8.87 -9.86
CA ALA A 11 10.50 -8.85 -9.01
C ALA A 11 10.78 -9.28 -7.56
N ARG A 12 11.66 -10.28 -7.34
CA ARG A 12 12.09 -10.70 -6.00
C ARG A 12 12.88 -9.61 -5.28
N ILE A 13 13.74 -8.89 -5.99
CA ILE A 13 14.47 -7.72 -5.44
C ILE A 13 13.46 -6.67 -4.97
N GLN A 14 12.41 -6.44 -5.75
CA GLN A 14 11.29 -5.57 -5.38
C GLN A 14 10.33 -6.20 -4.37
N THR A 15 10.65 -7.36 -3.78
CA THR A 15 9.85 -8.05 -2.75
C THR A 15 8.46 -8.52 -3.18
N PHE A 16 8.22 -8.67 -4.49
CA PHE A 16 6.99 -9.30 -4.98
C PHE A 16 7.01 -10.80 -4.71
N SER A 17 5.86 -11.35 -4.32
CA SER A 17 5.64 -12.80 -4.26
C SER A 17 5.95 -13.45 -5.62
N ASP A 18 6.40 -14.70 -5.58
CA ASP A 18 6.67 -15.50 -6.78
C ASP A 18 5.38 -15.82 -7.55
N ASP A 19 4.24 -15.87 -6.86
CA ASP A 19 2.92 -16.08 -7.46
C ASP A 19 2.36 -14.84 -8.15
N PHE A 20 2.97 -13.67 -7.94
CA PHE A 20 2.53 -12.42 -8.58
C PHE A 20 2.84 -12.45 -10.09
N ARG A 21 1.82 -12.21 -10.92
CA ARG A 21 1.92 -12.27 -12.38
C ARG A 21 1.91 -10.86 -12.98
N PHE A 22 3.02 -10.49 -13.61
CA PHE A 22 3.12 -9.29 -14.43
C PHE A 22 2.63 -9.57 -15.86
N MET A 23 1.84 -8.65 -16.41
CA MET A 23 1.20 -8.78 -17.72
C MET A 23 1.85 -7.86 -18.77
N GLY A 24 1.68 -8.19 -20.05
CA GLY A 24 2.24 -7.44 -21.17
C GLY A 24 3.53 -8.03 -21.75
N THR A 25 4.25 -7.22 -22.51
CA THR A 25 5.56 -7.49 -23.10
C THR A 25 6.67 -7.51 -22.05
N TYR A 26 7.86 -7.97 -22.42
CA TYR A 26 9.02 -7.97 -21.52
C TYR A 26 9.34 -6.56 -20.99
N VAL A 27 9.35 -5.56 -21.88
CA VAL A 27 9.67 -4.17 -21.52
C VAL A 27 8.61 -3.60 -20.58
N GLU A 28 7.33 -3.85 -20.83
CA GLU A 28 6.25 -3.40 -19.95
C GLU A 28 6.34 -4.03 -18.56
N LYS A 29 6.67 -5.33 -18.45
CA LYS A 29 6.87 -5.99 -17.16
C LYS A 29 8.09 -5.42 -16.42
N ALA A 30 9.20 -5.21 -17.12
CA ALA A 30 10.39 -4.62 -16.54
C ALA A 30 10.11 -3.21 -16.01
N SER A 31 9.37 -2.39 -16.75
CA SER A 31 8.92 -1.06 -16.31
C SER A 31 7.96 -1.11 -15.13
N GLN A 32 6.98 -2.03 -15.12
CA GLN A 32 6.10 -2.24 -13.97
C GLN A 32 6.89 -2.56 -12.70
N ILE A 33 7.88 -3.45 -12.78
CA ILE A 33 8.72 -3.84 -11.65
C ILE A 33 9.64 -2.68 -11.22
N GLY A 34 10.31 -2.02 -12.17
CA GLY A 34 11.27 -0.95 -11.89
C GLY A 34 10.64 0.30 -11.26
N ASN A 35 9.40 0.62 -11.66
CA ASN A 35 8.67 1.79 -11.16
C ASN A 35 7.81 1.49 -9.93
N ALA A 36 7.63 0.22 -9.56
CA ALA A 36 6.80 -0.14 -8.41
C ALA A 36 7.46 0.23 -7.08
N VAL A 37 6.61 0.52 -6.09
CA VAL A 37 7.02 0.55 -4.68
C VAL A 37 7.09 -0.91 -4.18
N PRO A 38 8.17 -1.34 -3.51
CA PRO A 38 8.27 -2.69 -2.98
C PRO A 38 7.10 -3.04 -2.04
N PRO A 39 6.40 -4.18 -2.21
CA PRO A 39 5.27 -4.55 -1.34
C PRO A 39 5.61 -4.63 0.16
N VAL A 40 6.79 -5.13 0.53
CA VAL A 40 7.21 -5.20 1.95
C VAL A 40 7.39 -3.80 2.54
N LEU A 41 7.95 -2.87 1.76
CA LEU A 41 8.09 -1.48 2.19
C LEU A 41 6.71 -0.88 2.46
N MET A 42 5.80 -1.03 1.49
CA MET A 42 4.44 -0.50 1.63
C MET A 42 3.69 -1.14 2.81
N PHE A 43 3.91 -2.42 3.08
CA PHE A 43 3.34 -3.08 4.27
C PHE A 43 3.76 -2.37 5.55
N THR A 44 5.04 -2.06 5.74
CA THR A 44 5.52 -1.31 6.91
C THR A 44 4.89 0.10 6.99
N PHE A 45 4.86 0.85 5.89
CA PHE A 45 4.25 2.18 5.86
C PHE A 45 2.75 2.14 6.17
N SER A 46 2.03 1.15 5.64
CA SER A 46 0.59 1.02 5.83
C SER A 46 0.19 0.86 7.29
N GLN A 47 1.03 0.26 8.14
CA GLN A 47 0.77 0.17 9.58
C GLN A 47 0.70 1.56 10.22
N LYS A 48 1.64 2.45 9.86
CA LYS A 48 1.64 3.82 10.40
C LYS A 48 0.49 4.65 9.85
N ILE A 49 0.20 4.52 8.55
CA ILE A 49 -0.96 5.18 7.93
C ILE A 49 -2.25 4.74 8.65
N ARG A 50 -2.42 3.43 8.88
CA ARG A 50 -3.57 2.88 9.61
C ARG A 50 -3.68 3.46 11.01
N GLU A 51 -2.58 3.51 11.75
CA GLU A 51 -2.55 4.10 13.10
C GLU A 51 -3.03 5.56 13.08
N CYS A 52 -2.50 6.38 12.15
CA CYS A 52 -2.89 7.79 12.02
C CYS A 52 -4.37 7.95 11.66
N LEU A 53 -4.91 7.11 10.79
CA LEU A 53 -6.33 7.13 10.43
C LEU A 53 -7.21 6.75 11.62
N LEU A 54 -6.85 5.70 12.37
CA LEU A 54 -7.62 5.26 13.54
C LEU A 54 -7.52 6.23 14.73
N GLN A 55 -6.41 6.96 14.88
CA GLN A 55 -6.28 8.02 15.90
C GLN A 55 -7.20 9.22 15.61
N SER A 56 -7.52 9.48 14.33
CA SER A 56 -8.47 10.54 13.96
C SER A 56 -9.94 10.20 14.28
N GLU A 57 -10.23 8.96 14.68
CA GLU A 57 -11.59 8.50 15.03
C GLU A 57 -11.90 8.54 16.55
N SER A 58 -11.13 9.25 17.37
CA SER A 58 -11.53 9.51 18.77
C SER A 58 -12.55 10.65 18.87
N PRO A 59 -13.61 10.52 19.68
CA PRO A 59 -14.94 11.06 19.38
C PRO A 59 -15.10 12.53 19.77
N SER A 60 -14.93 13.45 18.82
CA SER A 60 -15.49 14.80 18.93
C SER A 60 -16.89 14.87 18.31
N LEU A 61 -17.81 14.03 18.78
CA LEU A 61 -19.24 14.30 18.66
C LEU A 61 -19.87 14.23 20.05
N SER A 62 -19.43 15.13 20.93
CA SER A 62 -20.35 15.73 21.89
C SER A 62 -21.34 16.59 21.09
N LEU A 63 -22.31 15.95 20.43
CA LEU A 63 -23.58 16.60 20.12
C LEU A 63 -24.18 16.94 21.47
N GLN A 64 -24.00 18.20 21.89
CA GLN A 64 -24.70 18.75 23.01
C GLN A 64 -26.19 18.46 22.77
N ALA A 65 -26.78 17.67 23.66
CA ALA A 65 -28.22 17.60 23.83
C ALA A 65 -28.67 18.96 24.38
N THR A 66 -28.63 20.00 23.56
CA THR A 66 -29.10 21.32 23.90
C THR A 66 -30.59 21.38 23.56
N VAL A 67 -31.39 21.09 24.57
CA VAL A 67 -32.60 21.82 24.94
C VAL A 67 -33.61 22.15 23.83
N SER A 68 -34.74 21.44 23.81
CA SER A 68 -36.07 22.10 23.83
C SER A 68 -37.16 21.11 24.25
N ALA A 69 -37.34 20.95 25.56
CA ALA A 69 -38.63 20.59 26.09
C ALA A 69 -39.50 21.86 26.12
N GLN A 70 -40.43 22.00 25.17
CA GLN A 70 -41.65 22.83 25.25
C GLN A 70 -42.71 22.14 24.39
N PRO A 71 -43.97 22.13 24.83
CA PRO A 71 -44.86 23.24 24.53
C PRO A 71 -44.85 24.35 25.58
#